data_AF-A0A2N3K7P4-F1
#
_entry.id   AF-A0A2N3K7P4-F1
#
_cell.length_a   1.000
_cell.length_b   1.000
_cell.length_c   1.000
_cell.angle_alpha   90.00
_cell.angle_beta   90.00
_cell.angle_gamma   90.00
#
_symmetry.space_group_name_H-M   'P 1'
#
loop_
_entity.id
_entity.type
_entity.pdbx_description
1 polymer ?
#
loop_
_entity_poly.entity_id
_entity_poly.type
_entity_poly.pdbx_seq_one_letter_code
_entity_poly.pdbx_strand_id
1 'polypeptide(L)'
;MSEDRRTTAPPGLRRALVAAVATCLVVGAASFAVGRSTAPESAATEAKPTARNSAEPCQGGTYTWFGVREEPLLTGVSRASEKGEETPLAAVARPRKAVDAPRGAGVDTRRTLYSLALHIGEAELDDGEAGQEGLAFADPALPYALDGGGVEVDGDVVGTVEWAQVTSVTGQFRLECGDGRTVYGQAESWTVDGAGVLDCQEPLTDATPTARDAALLACEGDDPANTGGKPKAPEGDRKTS
;
A
#
# COMPACT_ATOMS: atom_id res chain seq x y z
N MET A 1 28.97 22.99 39.55
CA MET A 1 27.52 22.77 39.71
C MET A 1 26.90 23.15 38.37
N SER A 2 27.07 22.35 37.30
CA SER A 2 26.43 21.04 37.04
C SER A 2 24.91 21.20 36.97
N GLU A 3 24.37 21.40 35.76
CA GLU A 3 23.75 20.36 34.89
C GLU A 3 22.40 19.91 35.49
N ASP A 4 21.29 19.88 34.76
CA ASP A 4 21.12 18.96 33.64
C ASP A 4 19.88 19.37 32.79
N ARG A 5 20.07 19.63 31.50
CA ARG A 5 19.01 19.68 30.47
C ARG A 5 19.01 18.31 29.81
N ARG A 6 18.00 17.48 30.09
CA ARG A 6 17.81 16.24 29.33
C ARG A 6 17.01 16.53 28.06
N THR A 7 17.78 16.68 26.98
CA THR A 7 17.34 16.50 25.60
C THR A 7 17.24 14.99 25.34
N THR A 8 16.04 14.48 25.10
CA THR A 8 15.85 13.09 24.66
C THR A 8 15.92 13.06 23.13
N ALA A 9 17.02 12.55 22.59
CA ALA A 9 17.21 12.30 21.17
C ALA A 9 16.46 11.03 20.71
N PRO A 10 15.96 10.97 19.46
CA PRO A 10 15.40 9.74 18.89
C PRO A 10 16.51 8.73 18.52
N PRO A 11 16.27 7.42 18.66
CA PRO A 11 17.28 6.40 18.38
C PRO A 11 17.48 6.17 16.87
N GLY A 12 18.65 6.60 16.39
CA GLY A 12 19.64 5.66 15.84
C GLY A 12 19.50 5.18 14.40
N LEU A 13 20.04 5.97 13.47
CA LEU A 13 20.69 5.52 12.24
C LEU A 13 21.62 4.30 12.50
N ARG A 14 21.51 3.24 11.71
CA ARG A 14 22.62 2.30 11.47
C ARG A 14 22.83 2.09 9.98
N ARG A 15 23.67 2.97 9.41
CA ARG A 15 24.41 2.73 8.17
C ARG A 15 25.38 1.58 8.39
N ALA A 16 25.33 0.56 7.54
CA ALA A 16 26.43 -0.38 7.35
C ALA A 16 26.88 -0.30 5.89
N LEU A 17 28.06 0.29 5.69
CA LEU A 17 28.85 0.25 4.46
C LEU A 17 29.32 -1.19 4.21
N VAL A 18 29.14 -1.69 2.99
CA VAL A 18 30.02 -2.72 2.42
C VAL A 18 30.39 -2.30 1.01
N ALA A 19 31.65 -1.91 0.84
CA ALA A 19 32.28 -1.73 -0.45
C ALA A 19 32.77 -3.09 -0.97
N ALA A 20 32.52 -3.40 -2.24
CA ALA A 20 33.35 -4.33 -3.00
C ALA A 20 33.32 -3.95 -4.49
N VAL A 21 34.54 -3.75 -5.00
CA VAL A 21 34.93 -3.37 -6.36
C VAL A 21 35.04 -4.63 -7.22
N ALA A 22 34.58 -4.61 -8.48
CA ALA A 22 35.39 -5.03 -9.65
C ALA A 22 34.63 -4.96 -10.99
N THR A 23 35.26 -4.18 -11.88
CA THR A 23 35.21 -4.09 -13.34
C THR A 23 35.12 -5.40 -14.13
N CYS A 24 34.44 -5.38 -15.30
CA CYS A 24 35.07 -5.62 -16.60
C CYS A 24 34.13 -5.35 -17.81
N LEU A 25 34.59 -4.48 -18.70
CA LEU A 25 34.12 -4.24 -20.07
C LEU A 25 34.27 -5.48 -20.96
N VAL A 26 33.29 -5.75 -21.83
CA VAL A 26 33.57 -6.29 -23.17
C VAL A 26 32.65 -5.65 -24.21
N VAL A 27 33.30 -4.94 -25.14
CA VAL A 27 32.79 -4.44 -26.42
C VAL A 27 32.74 -5.59 -27.42
N GLY A 28 31.71 -5.65 -28.26
CA GLY A 28 31.66 -6.60 -29.37
C GLY A 28 30.57 -6.29 -30.40
N ALA A 29 30.85 -5.34 -31.29
CA ALA A 29 30.11 -5.15 -32.53
C ALA A 29 30.58 -6.18 -33.57
N ALA A 30 29.66 -6.79 -34.33
CA ALA A 30 29.92 -7.23 -35.71
C ALA A 30 28.61 -7.51 -36.44
N SER A 31 28.30 -6.64 -37.40
CA SER A 31 27.35 -6.88 -38.48
C SER A 31 27.96 -7.86 -39.48
N PHE A 32 27.17 -8.81 -39.99
CA PHE A 32 27.44 -9.45 -41.27
C PHE A 32 26.14 -9.56 -42.08
N ALA A 33 26.12 -8.82 -43.19
CA ALA A 33 25.23 -9.05 -44.30
C ALA A 33 25.93 -10.01 -45.29
N VAL A 34 25.24 -11.08 -45.68
CA VAL A 34 25.51 -11.80 -46.93
C VAL A 34 24.16 -12.08 -47.57
N GLY A 35 23.94 -11.51 -48.76
CA GLY A 35 22.82 -11.85 -49.61
C GLY A 35 23.14 -13.01 -50.54
N ARG A 36 22.11 -13.77 -50.93
CA ARG A 36 21.88 -14.17 -52.33
C ARG A 36 20.49 -14.74 -52.54
N SER A 37 19.91 -14.32 -53.66
CA SER A 37 18.58 -14.57 -54.18
C SER A 37 18.28 -16.03 -54.52
N THR A 38 17.02 -16.45 -54.38
CA THR A 38 16.20 -17.13 -55.41
C THR A 38 14.76 -17.29 -54.89
N ALA A 39 13.79 -16.79 -55.66
CA ALA A 39 12.39 -17.24 -55.67
C ALA A 39 12.11 -17.76 -57.10
N PRO A 40 11.00 -18.47 -57.39
CA PRO A 40 9.84 -18.78 -56.54
C PRO A 40 9.36 -20.26 -56.62
N GLU A 41 8.63 -20.75 -55.62
CA GLU A 41 7.60 -21.77 -55.87
C GLU A 41 6.51 -21.68 -54.80
N SER A 42 5.27 -21.69 -55.28
CA SER A 42 4.06 -21.56 -54.48
C SER A 42 3.73 -22.92 -53.86
N ALA A 43 3.78 -23.01 -52.54
CA ALA A 43 3.21 -24.13 -51.79
C ALA A 43 2.45 -23.57 -50.59
N ALA A 44 1.23 -24.07 -50.42
CA ALA A 44 0.20 -23.59 -49.52
C ALA A 44 0.71 -23.36 -48.09
N THR A 45 0.52 -22.13 -47.60
CA THR A 45 0.73 -21.76 -46.21
C THR A 45 -0.27 -22.52 -45.33
N GLU A 46 0.18 -23.60 -44.72
CA GLU A 46 -0.41 -24.08 -43.48
C GLU A 46 -0.18 -22.98 -42.45
N ALA A 47 -1.26 -22.29 -42.08
CA ALA A 47 -1.23 -21.24 -41.08
C ALA A 47 -0.87 -21.86 -39.72
N LYS A 48 0.43 -21.90 -39.44
CA LYS A 48 0.98 -22.12 -38.11
C LYS A 48 0.23 -21.17 -37.16
N PRO A 49 -0.23 -21.62 -35.98
CA PRO A 49 -0.89 -20.74 -35.02
C PRO A 49 0.09 -19.60 -34.73
N THR A 50 -0.24 -18.40 -35.18
CA THR A 50 0.52 -17.20 -34.84
C THR A 50 0.50 -17.13 -33.33
N ALA A 51 1.68 -17.35 -32.71
CA ALA A 51 1.85 -17.09 -31.30
C ALA A 51 1.27 -15.71 -31.04
N ARG A 52 0.34 -15.60 -30.07
CA ARG A 52 -0.27 -14.33 -29.67
C ARG A 52 0.85 -13.31 -29.59
N ASN A 53 0.82 -12.31 -30.46
CA ASN A 53 1.82 -11.26 -30.50
C ASN A 53 2.00 -10.73 -29.09
N SER A 54 3.10 -11.12 -28.44
CA SER A 54 3.60 -10.48 -27.24
C SER A 54 3.98 -9.09 -27.70
N ALA A 55 3.02 -8.16 -27.66
CA ALA A 55 3.30 -6.79 -28.01
C ALA A 55 4.46 -6.31 -27.15
N GLU A 56 5.43 -5.66 -27.79
CA GLU A 56 6.65 -5.23 -27.13
C GLU A 56 6.29 -4.39 -25.89
N PRO A 57 7.00 -4.59 -24.76
CA PRO A 57 6.83 -3.79 -23.57
C PRO A 57 6.90 -2.31 -23.94
N CYS A 58 6.11 -1.44 -23.31
CA CYS A 58 6.30 -0.01 -23.49
C CYS A 58 7.68 0.37 -22.93
N GLN A 59 8.66 0.49 -23.83
CA GLN A 59 10.03 0.82 -23.51
C GLN A 59 10.13 2.30 -23.23
N GLY A 60 10.09 2.64 -21.94
CA GLY A 60 10.06 4.03 -21.55
C GLY A 60 8.71 4.69 -21.82
N GLY A 61 8.47 5.79 -21.12
CA GLY A 61 7.26 6.58 -21.29
C GLY A 61 7.00 7.48 -20.09
N THR A 62 6.14 8.45 -20.33
CA THR A 62 5.72 9.44 -19.32
C THR A 62 4.30 9.13 -18.90
N TYR A 63 4.08 9.07 -17.59
CA TYR A 63 2.75 8.94 -17.01
C TYR A 63 2.13 10.33 -16.80
N THR A 64 0.86 10.44 -17.14
CA THR A 64 0.00 11.53 -16.66
C THR A 64 -1.13 10.92 -15.84
N TRP A 65 -1.29 11.39 -14.60
CA TRP A 65 -2.30 10.90 -13.67
C TRP A 65 -3.54 11.77 -13.64
N PHE A 66 -4.69 11.13 -13.45
CA PHE A 66 -5.99 11.78 -13.37
C PHE A 66 -6.87 11.09 -12.34
N GLY A 67 -7.77 11.86 -11.73
CA GLY A 67 -8.78 11.32 -10.82
C GLY A 67 -8.18 10.55 -9.65
N VAL A 68 -7.00 10.97 -9.18
CA VAL A 68 -6.33 10.33 -8.05
C VAL A 68 -7.14 10.60 -6.78
N ARG A 69 -7.36 9.55 -6.01
CA ARG A 69 -8.06 9.58 -4.73
C ARG A 69 -7.24 8.86 -3.68
N GLU A 70 -7.19 9.47 -2.51
CA GLU A 70 -6.58 8.93 -1.30
C GLU A 70 -7.69 8.81 -0.27
N GLU A 71 -8.02 7.57 0.10
CA GLU A 71 -9.14 7.27 0.98
C GLU A 71 -8.67 6.37 2.13
N PRO A 72 -9.00 6.69 3.39
CA PRO A 72 -8.65 5.83 4.51
C PRO A 72 -9.45 4.53 4.39
N LEU A 73 -8.76 3.40 4.59
CA LEU A 73 -9.34 2.06 4.54
C LEU A 73 -9.03 1.34 5.83
N LEU A 74 -10.08 1.02 6.60
CA LEU A 74 -9.98 0.17 7.78
C LEU A 74 -9.55 -1.24 7.35
N THR A 75 -8.43 -1.74 7.87
CA THR A 75 -7.87 -3.04 7.48
C THR A 75 -7.97 -4.08 8.59
N GLY A 76 -7.95 -3.66 9.85
CA GLY A 76 -8.08 -4.55 10.99
C GLY A 76 -8.82 -3.91 12.16
N VAL A 77 -9.55 -4.74 12.90
CA VAL A 77 -10.30 -4.36 14.10
C VAL A 77 -10.23 -5.50 15.11
N SER A 78 -9.94 -5.20 16.37
CA SER A 78 -10.06 -6.16 17.47
C SER A 78 -11.50 -6.21 17.96
N ARG A 79 -11.90 -7.26 18.66
CA ARG A 79 -13.10 -7.14 19.51
C ARG A 79 -12.81 -6.25 20.72
N ALA A 80 -13.85 -5.87 21.43
CA ALA A 80 -13.71 -5.24 22.74
C ALA A 80 -12.93 -6.17 23.69
N SER A 81 -11.92 -5.61 24.35
CA SER A 81 -11.06 -6.32 25.30
C SER A 81 -11.79 -6.61 26.61
N GLU A 82 -11.46 -7.75 27.20
CA GLU A 82 -11.78 -8.07 28.59
C GLU A 82 -10.56 -7.82 29.49
N LYS A 83 -10.78 -7.80 30.80
CA LYS A 83 -9.74 -7.47 31.78
C LYS A 83 -8.59 -8.47 31.70
N GLY A 84 -7.38 -7.94 31.44
CA GLY A 84 -6.14 -8.73 31.37
C GLY A 84 -6.05 -9.63 30.14
N GLU A 85 -6.80 -9.31 29.08
CA GLU A 85 -6.80 -10.06 27.84
C GLU A 85 -6.14 -9.30 26.69
N GLU A 86 -5.22 -9.97 25.98
CA GLU A 86 -4.72 -9.52 24.69
C GLU A 86 -5.74 -9.89 23.59
N THR A 87 -6.16 -8.89 22.81
CA THR A 87 -7.13 -9.11 21.73
C THR A 87 -6.49 -8.81 20.38
N PRO A 88 -6.21 -9.82 19.54
CA PRO A 88 -5.59 -9.59 18.25
C PRO A 88 -6.54 -8.89 17.27
N LEU A 89 -5.97 -8.13 16.35
CA LEU A 89 -6.71 -7.55 15.22
C LEU A 89 -7.20 -8.64 14.27
N ALA A 90 -8.51 -8.64 13.99
CA ALA A 90 -9.10 -9.40 12.91
C ALA A 90 -9.10 -8.56 11.62
N ALA A 91 -8.68 -9.16 10.50
CA ALA A 91 -8.69 -8.46 9.21
C ALA A 91 -10.11 -8.19 8.72
N VAL A 92 -10.43 -6.93 8.43
CA VAL A 92 -11.73 -6.51 7.88
C VAL A 92 -11.64 -6.12 6.41
N ALA A 93 -10.47 -5.66 5.95
CA ALA A 93 -10.19 -5.42 4.54
C ALA A 93 -8.76 -5.85 4.18
N ARG A 94 -8.54 -6.14 2.89
CA ARG A 94 -7.22 -6.45 2.34
C ARG A 94 -6.92 -5.50 1.19
N PRO A 95 -6.14 -4.43 1.44
CA PRO A 95 -5.77 -3.51 0.39
C PRO A 95 -4.91 -4.21 -0.66
N ARG A 96 -4.99 -3.72 -1.89
CA ARG A 96 -4.39 -4.37 -3.06
C ARG A 96 -3.40 -3.44 -3.73
N LYS A 97 -2.44 -4.06 -4.42
CA LYS A 97 -1.54 -3.40 -5.36
C LYS A 97 -1.80 -3.99 -6.72
N ALA A 98 -2.38 -3.21 -7.63
CA ALA A 98 -2.77 -3.71 -8.93
C ALA A 98 -2.69 -2.62 -10.00
N VAL A 99 -2.49 -3.06 -11.24
CA VAL A 99 -2.50 -2.20 -12.42
C VAL A 99 -3.37 -2.88 -13.47
N ASP A 100 -4.43 -2.20 -13.84
CA ASP A 100 -5.38 -2.64 -14.85
C ASP A 100 -5.15 -1.85 -16.13
N ALA A 101 -4.67 -2.54 -17.16
CA ALA A 101 -4.43 -2.01 -18.50
C ALA A 101 -4.81 -3.05 -19.56
N PRO A 102 -5.05 -2.65 -20.82
CA PRO A 102 -5.34 -3.59 -21.90
C PRO A 102 -4.27 -4.69 -21.99
N ARG A 103 -4.69 -5.95 -22.16
CA ARG A 103 -3.76 -7.07 -22.30
C ARG A 103 -2.83 -6.84 -23.49
N GLY A 104 -1.53 -7.08 -23.28
CA GLY A 104 -0.51 -6.85 -24.30
C GLY A 104 -0.12 -5.38 -24.47
N ALA A 105 -0.62 -4.46 -23.63
CA ALA A 105 -0.19 -3.06 -23.69
C ALA A 105 1.27 -2.84 -23.26
N GLY A 106 1.94 -3.86 -22.71
CA GLY A 106 3.35 -3.76 -22.32
C GLY A 106 3.57 -2.87 -21.10
N VAL A 107 2.56 -2.72 -20.24
CA VAL A 107 2.64 -1.92 -19.00
C VAL A 107 3.36 -2.72 -17.92
N ASP A 108 4.37 -2.11 -17.31
CA ASP A 108 5.11 -2.67 -16.18
C ASP A 108 4.47 -2.21 -14.86
N THR A 109 3.94 -3.18 -14.09
CA THR A 109 3.21 -2.91 -12.85
C THR A 109 4.04 -2.11 -11.84
N ARG A 110 5.28 -2.53 -11.58
CA ARG A 110 6.14 -1.90 -10.56
C ARG A 110 6.45 -0.44 -10.94
N ARG A 111 6.79 -0.20 -12.20
CA ARG A 111 7.03 1.15 -12.74
C ARG A 111 5.79 2.03 -12.70
N THR A 112 4.61 1.48 -13.02
CA THR A 112 3.35 2.24 -12.91
C THR A 112 3.09 2.63 -11.46
N LEU A 113 3.24 1.71 -10.50
CA LEU A 113 3.04 2.00 -9.09
C LEU A 113 4.07 2.98 -8.53
N TYR A 114 5.35 2.88 -8.94
CA TYR A 114 6.38 3.86 -8.58
C TYR A 114 6.05 5.25 -9.15
N SER A 115 5.56 5.32 -10.39
CA SER A 115 5.12 6.59 -10.97
C SER A 115 3.90 7.18 -10.26
N LEU A 116 3.02 6.36 -9.69
CA LEU A 116 1.93 6.83 -8.84
C LEU A 116 2.48 7.38 -7.52
N ALA A 117 3.42 6.66 -6.89
CA ALA A 117 4.09 7.11 -5.66
C ALA A 117 4.75 8.48 -5.83
N LEU A 118 5.50 8.69 -6.92
CA LEU A 118 6.07 9.99 -7.28
C LEU A 118 4.99 11.08 -7.43
N HIS A 119 3.82 10.74 -7.98
CA HIS A 119 2.75 11.70 -8.23
C HIS A 119 2.08 12.19 -6.93
N ILE A 120 1.93 11.29 -5.95
CA ILE A 120 1.34 11.61 -4.63
C ILE A 120 2.39 12.09 -3.62
N GLY A 121 3.69 12.00 -3.95
CA GLY A 121 4.79 12.44 -3.09
C GLY A 121 5.33 11.39 -2.11
N GLU A 122 4.97 10.11 -2.28
CA GLU A 122 5.47 8.97 -1.49
C GLU A 122 6.86 8.48 -1.95
N ALA A 123 7.35 9.00 -3.07
CA ALA A 123 8.68 8.74 -3.59
C ALA A 123 9.29 10.02 -4.15
N GLU A 124 10.62 10.08 -4.19
CA GLU A 124 11.39 11.16 -4.80
C GLU A 124 12.25 10.62 -5.97
N LEU A 125 12.55 11.47 -6.94
CA LEU A 125 13.27 11.05 -8.15
C LEU A 125 14.75 10.73 -7.90
N ASP A 126 15.32 11.21 -6.80
CA ASP A 126 16.71 11.01 -6.38
C ASP A 126 16.90 9.84 -5.41
N ASP A 127 15.82 9.11 -5.10
CA ASP A 127 15.82 7.86 -4.33
C ASP A 127 16.74 6.75 -4.92
N GLY A 128 17.22 6.94 -6.15
CA GLY A 128 18.13 6.04 -6.85
C GLY A 128 17.48 4.68 -7.17
N GLU A 129 18.29 3.72 -7.62
CA GLU A 129 17.80 2.35 -7.90
C GLU A 129 17.31 1.66 -6.62
N ALA A 130 17.99 1.90 -5.49
CA ALA A 130 17.68 1.28 -4.21
C ALA A 130 16.32 1.73 -3.64
N GLY A 131 15.95 3.01 -3.81
CA GLY A 131 14.64 3.49 -3.37
C GLY A 131 13.51 3.05 -4.28
N GLN A 132 13.76 2.84 -5.58
CA GLN A 132 12.80 2.21 -6.50
C GLN A 132 12.51 0.74 -6.14
N GLU A 133 13.54 -0.03 -5.77
CA GLU A 133 13.39 -1.45 -5.42
C GLU A 133 12.88 -1.68 -4.00
N GLY A 134 13.11 -0.73 -3.09
CA GLY A 134 12.74 -0.83 -1.67
C GLY A 134 11.38 -0.22 -1.32
N LEU A 135 10.75 0.55 -2.22
CA LEU A 135 9.49 1.22 -1.92
C LEU A 135 8.32 0.22 -1.85
N ALA A 136 7.85 -0.04 -0.64
CA ALA A 136 6.73 -0.94 -0.39
C ALA A 136 5.50 -0.61 -1.25
N PHE A 137 5.16 0.68 -1.41
CA PHE A 137 4.05 1.13 -2.25
C PHE A 137 4.14 0.64 -3.71
N ALA A 138 5.37 0.59 -4.26
CA ALA A 138 5.60 0.22 -5.65
C ALA A 138 5.84 -1.28 -5.86
N ASP A 139 6.06 -2.07 -4.80
CA ASP A 139 6.32 -3.49 -4.91
C ASP A 139 5.03 -4.33 -4.92
N PRO A 140 4.59 -4.87 -6.08
CA PRO A 140 3.41 -5.72 -6.15
C PRO A 140 3.61 -7.11 -5.51
N ALA A 141 4.87 -7.53 -5.28
CA ALA A 141 5.17 -8.80 -4.65
C ALA A 141 5.07 -8.75 -3.12
N LEU A 142 5.04 -7.54 -2.53
CA LEU A 142 4.91 -7.33 -1.10
C LEU A 142 3.43 -7.22 -0.72
N PRO A 143 2.81 -8.28 -0.17
CA PRO A 143 1.42 -8.24 0.26
C PRO A 143 1.25 -7.32 1.46
N TYR A 144 0.01 -6.88 1.68
CA TYR A 144 -0.34 -6.25 2.95
C TYR A 144 -0.25 -7.29 4.08
N ALA A 145 0.49 -6.94 5.13
CA ALA A 145 0.51 -7.66 6.38
C ALA A 145 -0.19 -6.79 7.43
N LEU A 146 -1.24 -7.33 8.03
CA LEU A 146 -1.80 -6.73 9.24
C LEU A 146 -0.84 -7.07 10.37
N ASP A 147 -0.09 -6.08 10.85
CA ASP A 147 0.78 -6.27 12.00
C ASP A 147 -0.09 -6.60 13.21
N GLY A 148 -0.11 -7.89 13.59
CA GLY A 148 -0.98 -8.44 14.62
C GLY A 148 -0.48 -8.20 16.04
N GLY A 149 0.16 -7.05 16.30
CA GLY A 149 0.55 -6.68 17.65
C GLY A 149 -0.68 -6.22 18.41
N GLY A 150 -1.19 -7.07 19.30
CA GLY A 150 -2.17 -6.62 20.29
C GLY A 150 -1.50 -5.68 21.29
N VAL A 151 -2.22 -4.68 21.75
CA VAL A 151 -1.84 -3.86 22.89
C VAL A 151 -2.30 -4.59 24.14
N GLU A 152 -1.35 -4.95 25.00
CA GLU A 152 -1.68 -5.34 26.37
C GLU A 152 -2.21 -4.08 27.07
N VAL A 153 -3.53 -4.03 27.32
CA VAL A 153 -4.12 -2.91 28.05
C VAL A 153 -3.81 -3.11 29.53
N ASP A 154 -2.79 -2.40 30.02
CA ASP A 154 -2.41 -2.39 31.44
C ASP A 154 -3.55 -1.81 32.31
N GLY A 155 -4.20 -2.65 33.12
CA GLY A 155 -5.12 -2.22 34.18
C GLY A 155 -6.50 -2.87 34.17
N ASP A 156 -7.43 -2.26 34.92
CA ASP A 156 -8.85 -2.65 35.03
C ASP A 156 -9.70 -2.16 33.83
N VAL A 157 -9.06 -1.69 32.76
CA VAL A 157 -9.76 -1.13 31.60
C VAL A 157 -10.32 -2.27 30.76
N VAL A 158 -11.63 -2.20 30.50
CA VAL A 158 -12.40 -3.17 29.70
C VAL A 158 -13.14 -2.42 28.62
N GLY A 159 -13.43 -3.07 27.50
CA GLY A 159 -14.17 -2.44 26.41
C GLY A 159 -13.30 -1.63 25.44
N THR A 160 -11.98 -1.82 25.48
CA THR A 160 -11.06 -1.16 24.56
C THR A 160 -10.97 -1.93 23.24
N VAL A 161 -10.99 -1.22 22.11
CA VAL A 161 -10.90 -1.75 20.75
C VAL A 161 -9.70 -1.15 20.03
N GLU A 162 -8.87 -2.01 19.46
CA GLU A 162 -7.80 -1.63 18.55
C GLU A 162 -8.27 -1.67 17.11
N TRP A 163 -7.69 -0.79 16.30
CA TRP A 163 -7.95 -0.76 14.87
C TRP A 163 -6.71 -0.34 14.10
N ALA A 164 -6.63 -0.79 12.85
CA ALA A 164 -5.56 -0.46 11.92
C ALA A 164 -6.15 0.00 10.59
N GLN A 165 -5.45 0.93 9.93
CA GLN A 165 -5.83 1.44 8.62
C GLN A 165 -4.62 1.60 7.70
N VAL A 166 -4.94 1.63 6.41
CA VAL A 166 -4.05 2.15 5.38
C VAL A 166 -4.72 3.34 4.70
N THR A 167 -3.96 4.13 3.97
CA THR A 167 -4.54 5.01 2.95
C THR A 167 -4.48 4.31 1.61
N SER A 168 -5.66 4.01 1.07
CA SER A 168 -5.83 3.42 -0.25
C SER A 168 -5.70 4.52 -1.30
N VAL A 169 -4.81 4.31 -2.26
CA VAL A 169 -4.57 5.24 -3.36
C VAL A 169 -5.03 4.61 -4.66
N THR A 170 -5.96 5.26 -5.34
CA THR A 170 -6.42 4.86 -6.67
C THR A 170 -6.20 5.98 -7.66
N GLY A 171 -5.84 5.66 -8.89
CA GLY A 171 -5.60 6.66 -9.92
C GLY A 171 -5.75 6.11 -11.32
N GLN A 172 -6.22 6.94 -12.24
CA GLN A 172 -6.22 6.63 -13.67
C GLN A 172 -4.98 7.24 -14.32
N PHE A 173 -4.40 6.54 -15.29
CA PHE A 173 -3.23 7.03 -15.99
C PHE A 173 -3.39 7.03 -17.51
N ARG A 174 -2.68 7.96 -18.13
CA ARG A 174 -2.27 7.92 -19.54
C ARG A 174 -0.75 7.72 -19.58
N LEU A 175 -0.31 6.64 -20.22
CA LEU A 175 1.09 6.34 -20.49
C LEU A 175 1.39 6.63 -21.97
N GLU A 176 2.27 7.58 -22.22
CA GLU A 176 2.83 7.85 -23.55
C GLU A 176 4.13 7.07 -23.70
N CYS A 177 4.10 5.99 -24.47
CA CYS A 177 5.23 5.09 -24.67
C CYS A 177 6.28 5.70 -25.61
N GLY A 178 7.54 5.31 -25.48
CA GLY A 178 8.65 5.84 -26.30
C GLY A 178 8.50 5.60 -27.81
N ASP A 179 7.64 4.66 -28.21
CA ASP A 179 7.30 4.35 -29.61
C ASP A 179 6.10 5.17 -30.15
N GLY A 180 5.59 6.13 -29.37
CA GLY A 180 4.47 7.00 -29.72
C GLY A 180 3.09 6.38 -29.46
N ARG A 181 3.00 5.14 -28.96
CA ARG A 181 1.73 4.57 -28.50
C ARG A 181 1.24 5.27 -27.23
N THR A 182 -0.07 5.35 -27.07
CA THR A 182 -0.70 5.78 -25.83
C THR A 182 -1.51 4.65 -25.22
N VAL A 183 -1.26 4.37 -23.94
CA VAL A 183 -1.98 3.37 -23.15
C VAL A 183 -2.74 4.07 -22.03
N TYR A 184 -3.98 3.66 -21.79
CA TYR A 184 -4.77 4.11 -20.65
C TYR A 184 -4.99 2.95 -19.69
N GLY A 185 -5.04 3.24 -18.40
CA GLY A 185 -5.30 2.25 -17.38
C GLY A 185 -5.62 2.86 -16.03
N GLN A 186 -5.72 2.00 -15.04
CA GLN A 186 -5.92 2.34 -13.65
C GLN A 186 -4.86 1.64 -12.80
N ALA A 187 -4.47 2.26 -11.70
CA ALA A 187 -3.64 1.66 -10.68
C ALA A 187 -4.27 1.86 -9.31
N GLU A 188 -4.04 0.88 -8.44
CA GLU A 188 -4.32 0.96 -7.01
C GLU A 188 -3.10 0.48 -6.21
N SER A 189 -2.83 1.16 -5.10
CA SER A 189 -1.86 0.76 -4.09
C SER A 189 -2.25 1.38 -2.75
N TRP A 190 -1.38 1.31 -1.75
CA TRP A 190 -1.66 1.80 -0.41
C TRP A 190 -0.39 2.23 0.32
N THR A 191 -0.54 3.20 1.22
CA THR A 191 0.46 3.63 2.20
C THR A 191 0.06 3.16 3.59
N VAL A 192 1.04 2.85 4.45
CA VAL A 192 0.76 2.55 5.85
C VAL A 192 0.59 3.87 6.59
N ASP A 193 -0.60 4.11 7.13
CA ASP A 193 -0.95 5.42 7.66
C ASP A 193 -1.12 5.43 9.18
N GLY A 194 -1.71 4.37 9.77
CA GLY A 194 -1.79 4.32 11.23
C GLY A 194 -2.64 3.21 11.83
N ALA A 195 -2.61 3.18 13.15
CA ALA A 195 -3.43 2.35 14.02
C ALA A 195 -3.85 3.18 15.23
N GLY A 196 -4.86 2.72 15.95
CA GLY A 196 -5.37 3.43 17.11
C GLY A 196 -6.13 2.52 18.06
N VAL A 197 -6.52 3.12 19.18
CA VAL A 197 -7.23 2.48 20.27
C VAL A 197 -8.42 3.37 20.63
N LEU A 198 -9.59 2.79 20.85
CA LEU A 198 -10.79 3.48 21.32
C LEU A 198 -11.42 2.73 22.51
N ASP A 199 -12.12 3.45 23.37
CA ASP A 199 -12.91 2.89 24.46
C ASP A 199 -14.40 2.90 24.07
N CYS A 200 -15.05 1.74 24.08
CA CYS A 200 -16.46 1.63 23.76
C CYS A 200 -17.36 2.45 24.70
N GLN A 201 -16.95 2.65 25.95
CA GLN A 201 -17.70 3.42 26.95
C GLN A 201 -17.50 4.94 26.82
N GLU A 202 -16.63 5.41 25.93
CA GLU A 202 -16.42 6.83 25.68
C GLU A 202 -17.03 7.29 24.33
N PRO A 203 -17.70 8.45 24.29
CA PRO A 203 -18.20 8.99 23.03
C PRO A 203 -17.08 9.45 22.11
N LEU A 204 -17.19 9.13 20.82
CA LEU A 204 -16.20 9.45 19.78
C LEU A 204 -16.32 10.90 19.23
N THR A 205 -16.16 11.92 20.09
CA THR A 205 -16.39 13.33 19.72
C THR A 205 -15.47 13.85 18.63
N ASP A 206 -14.18 13.48 18.66
CA ASP A 206 -13.15 13.96 17.72
C ASP A 206 -12.46 12.83 16.94
N ALA A 207 -13.15 11.69 16.84
CA ALA A 207 -12.60 10.50 16.16
C ALA A 207 -12.48 10.69 14.65
N THR A 208 -11.56 9.97 14.02
CA THR A 208 -11.49 9.84 12.56
C THR A 208 -12.70 9.04 12.06
N PRO A 209 -13.07 9.13 10.76
CA PRO A 209 -14.08 8.25 10.17
C PRO A 209 -13.78 6.77 10.43
N THR A 210 -12.52 6.37 10.31
CA THR A 210 -12.07 4.99 10.47
C THR A 210 -12.20 4.47 11.91
N ALA A 211 -11.93 5.31 12.91
CA ALA A 211 -12.19 4.96 14.31
C ALA A 211 -13.70 4.79 14.58
N ARG A 212 -14.56 5.58 13.93
CA ARG A 212 -16.03 5.38 14.02
C ARG A 212 -16.46 4.07 13.38
N ASP A 213 -15.94 3.75 12.19
CA ASP A 213 -16.21 2.48 11.53
C ASP A 213 -15.75 1.28 12.38
N ALA A 214 -14.59 1.39 13.05
CA ALA A 214 -14.12 0.37 13.99
C ALA A 214 -15.07 0.19 15.18
N ALA A 215 -15.55 1.28 15.79
CA ALA A 215 -16.52 1.20 16.89
C ALA A 215 -17.86 0.59 16.45
N LEU A 216 -18.34 0.91 15.25
CA LEU A 216 -19.55 0.30 14.69
C LEU A 216 -19.40 -1.23 14.49
N LEU A 217 -18.19 -1.70 14.24
CA LEU A 217 -17.90 -3.12 14.05
C LEU A 217 -17.68 -3.89 15.36
N ALA A 218 -17.13 -3.24 16.39
CA ALA A 218 -16.61 -3.94 17.58
C ALA A 218 -17.31 -3.60 18.90
N CYS A 219 -17.88 -2.39 19.05
CA CYS A 219 -18.60 -1.99 20.26
C CYS A 219 -20.06 -2.43 20.19
N GLU A 220 -20.68 -2.65 21.35
CA GLU A 220 -22.08 -3.04 21.43
C GLU A 220 -22.99 -1.90 20.96
N GLY A 221 -24.20 -2.22 20.47
CA GLY A 221 -25.10 -1.23 19.87
C GLY A 221 -25.62 -0.14 20.82
N ASP A 222 -25.48 -0.35 22.14
CA ASP A 222 -25.85 0.62 23.17
C ASP A 222 -24.64 1.44 23.67
N ASP A 223 -23.43 1.10 23.23
CA ASP A 223 -22.21 1.74 23.70
C ASP A 223 -22.11 3.19 23.20
N PRO A 224 -21.60 4.13 24.03
CA PRO A 224 -21.35 5.52 23.66
C PRO A 224 -20.53 5.68 22.38
N ALA A 225 -19.50 4.85 22.17
CA ALA A 225 -18.68 4.90 20.98
C ALA A 225 -19.45 4.51 19.70
N ASN A 226 -20.42 3.59 19.82
CA ASN A 226 -21.25 3.12 18.71
C ASN A 226 -22.39 4.11 18.40
N THR A 227 -23.01 4.67 19.44
CA THR A 227 -24.21 5.50 19.32
C THR A 227 -23.93 7.01 19.22
N GLY A 228 -22.72 7.46 19.59
CA GLY A 228 -22.43 8.88 19.82
C GLY A 228 -23.16 9.48 21.03
N GLY A 229 -23.80 8.63 21.84
CA GLY A 229 -24.54 9.01 23.04
C GLY A 229 -23.63 9.23 24.25
N LYS A 230 -24.16 9.87 25.29
CA LYS A 230 -23.45 9.96 26.58
C LYS A 230 -23.42 8.58 27.25
N PRO A 231 -22.37 8.26 28.04
CA PRO A 231 -22.31 7.03 28.84
C PRO A 231 -23.61 6.80 29.61
N LYS A 232 -24.17 5.58 29.52
CA LYS A 232 -25.24 5.18 30.43
C LYS A 232 -24.67 5.23 31.86
N ALA A 233 -25.35 5.95 32.74
CA ALA A 233 -25.02 5.89 34.16
C ALA A 233 -25.13 4.43 34.63
N PRO A 234 -24.20 3.94 35.47
CA PRO A 234 -24.25 2.57 35.96
C PRO A 234 -25.60 2.32 36.63
N GLU A 235 -26.19 1.16 36.35
CA GLU A 235 -27.49 0.77 36.89
C GLU A 235 -27.33 0.37 38.37
N GLY A 236 -27.29 1.37 39.25
CA GLY A 236 -27.28 1.27 40.72
C GLY A 236 -26.97 2.65 41.31
N ASP A 237 -27.78 3.31 42.12
CA ASP A 237 -28.79 2.85 43.08
C ASP A 237 -30.10 3.61 42.88
N ARG A 238 -31.19 2.91 42.53
CA ARG A 238 -32.52 3.41 42.85
C ARG A 238 -32.70 3.26 44.36
N LYS A 239 -32.26 4.25 45.14
CA LYS A 239 -32.67 4.38 46.55
C LYS A 239 -34.18 4.58 46.55
N THR A 240 -34.92 3.51 46.84
CA THR A 240 -36.28 3.61 47.33
C THR A 240 -36.21 4.33 48.67
N SER A 241 -36.68 5.57 48.70
CA SER A 241 -36.99 6.28 49.93
C SER A 241 -38.49 6.46 50.05
#